data_AF-A0A924BGR9-F1
#
_entry.id   AF-A0A924BGR9-F1
#
_cell.length_a   1.000
_cell.length_b   1.000
_cell.length_c   1.000
_cell.angle_alpha   90.00
_cell.angle_beta   90.00
_cell.angle_gamma   90.00
#
_symmetry.space_group_name_H-M   'P 1'
#
loop_
_entity.id
_entity.type
_entity.pdbx_description
1 polymer ?
#
loop_
_entity_poly.entity_id
_entity_poly.type
_entity_poly.pdbx_seq_one_letter_code
_entity_poly.pdbx_strand_id
1 'polypeptide(L)'
;MTPDELALSLDLPKRAVALVLAGGRGSRLKSLTDRRAKPAVYFGGKFRIVDFALSNCLNSGIRRIGVITQYKSHSLLRLLQRGRGYLKSEMSEFGDLLP
;
A
#
# COMPACT_ATOMS: atom_id res chain seq x y z
N MET A 1 26.93 18.35 -3.83
CA MET A 1 26.01 17.50 -4.58
C MET A 1 26.10 17.93 -6.03
N THR A 2 26.66 17.09 -6.90
CA THR A 2 26.84 17.44 -8.31
C THR A 2 25.50 17.33 -9.06
N PRO A 3 25.29 18.06 -10.18
CA PRO A 3 24.06 17.97 -10.97
C PRO A 3 23.68 16.54 -11.38
N ASP A 4 24.68 15.67 -11.62
CA ASP A 4 24.50 14.26 -11.95
C ASP A 4 23.92 13.43 -10.78
N GLU A 5 24.35 13.71 -9.54
CA GLU A 5 23.77 13.07 -8.35
C GLU A 5 22.30 13.47 -8.15
N LEU A 6 21.96 14.72 -8.47
CA LEU A 6 20.58 15.20 -8.42
C LEU A 6 19.71 14.52 -9.48
N ALA A 7 20.20 14.41 -10.72
CA ALA A 7 19.51 13.71 -11.81
C ALA A 7 19.29 12.22 -11.50
N LEU A 8 20.30 11.54 -10.92
CA LEU A 8 20.18 10.15 -10.45
C LEU A 8 19.17 10.02 -9.31
N SER A 9 19.17 10.95 -8.34
CA SER A 9 18.21 10.94 -7.22
C SER A 9 16.75 11.08 -7.66
N LEU A 10 16.49 11.78 -8.77
CA LEU A 10 15.16 11.93 -9.34
C LEU A 10 14.69 10.72 -10.15
N ASP A 11 15.62 9.87 -10.60
CA ASP A 11 15.33 8.64 -11.36
C ASP A 11 15.23 7.40 -10.46
N LEU A 12 15.91 7.43 -9.30
CA LEU A 12 15.87 6.38 -8.28
C LEU A 12 14.45 5.92 -7.90
N PRO A 13 13.46 6.80 -7.60
CA PRO A 13 12.10 6.39 -7.28
C PRO A 13 11.36 5.68 -8.41
N LYS A 14 11.64 6.05 -9.67
CA LYS A 14 11.05 5.41 -10.85
C LYS A 14 11.57 3.97 -11.01
N ARG A 15 12.82 3.75 -10.59
CA ARG A 15 13.50 2.44 -10.62
C ARG A 15 13.29 1.63 -9.33
N ALA A 16 12.65 2.18 -8.31
CA ALA A 16 12.27 1.47 -7.09
C ALA A 16 10.97 0.66 -7.28
N VAL A 17 10.79 -0.33 -6.40
CA VAL A 17 9.54 -1.08 -6.21
C VAL A 17 9.23 -1.07 -4.71
N ALA A 18 8.02 -0.63 -4.35
CA ALA A 18 7.57 -0.66 -2.96
C ALA A 18 6.75 -1.93 -2.70
N LEU A 19 7.10 -2.66 -1.64
CA LEU A 19 6.34 -3.82 -1.17
C LEU A 19 5.71 -3.49 0.18
N VAL A 20 4.38 -3.36 0.21
CA VAL A 20 3.60 -3.04 1.42
C VAL A 20 3.07 -4.34 2.02
N LEU A 21 3.64 -4.74 3.16
CA LEU A 21 3.22 -5.93 3.91
C LEU A 21 1.96 -5.62 4.73
N ALA A 22 0.78 -5.88 4.16
CA ALA A 22 -0.53 -5.59 4.74
C ALA A 22 -1.23 -6.81 5.37
N GLY A 23 -0.46 -7.84 5.78
CA GLY A 23 -0.97 -9.07 6.40
C GLY A 23 -1.23 -9.01 7.92
N GLY A 24 -0.95 -7.88 8.59
CA GLY A 24 -1.01 -7.81 10.05
C GLY A 24 -2.40 -8.07 10.61
N ARG A 25 -2.57 -9.16 11.39
CA ARG A 25 -3.82 -9.48 12.10
C ARG A 25 -4.24 -8.40 13.08
N GLY A 26 -3.28 -7.77 13.76
CA GLY A 26 -3.55 -6.70 14.73
C GLY A 26 -4.32 -7.14 15.97
N SER A 27 -4.05 -8.35 16.48
CA SER A 27 -4.74 -8.96 17.64
C SER A 27 -4.87 -8.05 18.87
N ARG A 28 -3.91 -7.13 19.08
CA ARG A 28 -3.94 -6.13 20.15
C ARG A 28 -5.08 -5.11 20.02
N LEU A 29 -5.66 -4.93 18.84
CA LEU A 29 -6.81 -4.05 18.58
C LEU A 29 -8.16 -4.74 18.87
N LYS A 30 -8.15 -6.01 19.30
CA LYS A 30 -9.33 -6.80 19.67
C LYS A 30 -10.42 -6.70 18.58
N SER A 31 -11.64 -6.36 18.96
CA SER A 31 -12.84 -6.35 18.12
C SER A 31 -12.76 -5.48 16.87
N LEU A 32 -11.86 -4.49 16.83
CA LEU A 32 -11.65 -3.66 15.64
C LEU A 32 -11.09 -4.45 14.44
N THR A 33 -10.41 -5.58 14.71
CA THR A 33 -9.77 -6.45 13.71
C THR A 33 -10.45 -7.81 13.55
N ASP A 34 -11.60 -8.03 14.17
CA ASP A 34 -12.30 -9.32 14.10
C ASP A 34 -12.80 -9.63 12.68
N ARG A 35 -13.23 -8.60 11.94
CA ARG A 35 -13.80 -8.74 10.58
C ARG A 35 -12.93 -8.14 9.48
N ARG A 36 -11.77 -7.59 9.82
CA ARG A 36 -10.86 -6.89 8.88
C ARG A 36 -9.41 -6.97 9.35
N ALA A 37 -8.46 -6.98 8.42
CA ALA A 37 -7.04 -6.88 8.76
C ALA A 37 -6.71 -5.51 9.39
N LYS A 38 -5.65 -5.43 10.20
CA LYS A 38 -5.17 -4.17 10.81
C LYS A 38 -5.00 -3.04 9.79
N PRO A 39 -4.43 -3.26 8.58
CA PRO A 39 -4.25 -2.18 7.62
C PRO A 39 -5.56 -1.61 7.06
N ALA A 40 -6.66 -2.38 7.14
CA ALA A 40 -7.98 -1.96 6.71
C ALA A 40 -8.79 -1.22 7.80
N VAL A 41 -8.22 -1.04 8.99
CA VAL A 41 -8.84 -0.26 10.08
C VAL A 41 -8.89 1.22 9.69
N TYR A 42 -10.03 1.85 9.94
CA TYR A 42 -10.25 3.27 9.69
C TYR A 42 -9.42 4.14 10.63
N PHE A 43 -8.91 5.24 10.12
CA PHE A 43 -8.12 6.23 10.83
C PHE A 43 -8.49 7.63 10.32
N GLY A 44 -8.65 8.60 11.23
CA GLY A 44 -8.96 9.98 10.84
C GLY A 44 -10.29 10.14 10.08
N GLY A 45 -11.30 9.33 10.40
CA GLY A 45 -12.66 9.40 9.85
C GLY A 45 -12.83 8.81 8.44
N LYS A 46 -11.98 9.19 7.48
CA LYS A 46 -12.12 8.79 6.07
C LYS A 46 -11.04 7.82 5.58
N PHE A 47 -9.86 7.84 6.20
CA PHE A 47 -8.71 7.07 5.75
C PHE A 47 -8.64 5.71 6.42
N ARG A 48 -7.76 4.85 5.92
CA ARG A 48 -7.33 3.62 6.57
C ARG A 48 -5.82 3.63 6.75
N ILE A 49 -5.34 2.79 7.66
CA ILE A 49 -3.90 2.71 7.99
C ILE A 49 -3.04 2.46 6.74
N VAL A 50 -3.50 1.62 5.80
CA VAL A 50 -2.75 1.33 4.56
C VAL A 50 -2.60 2.57 3.65
N ASP A 51 -3.53 3.52 3.71
CA ASP A 51 -3.51 4.70 2.84
C ASP A 51 -2.29 5.58 3.11
N PHE A 52 -1.75 5.58 4.34
CA PHE A 52 -0.53 6.29 4.70
C PHE A 52 0.70 5.72 3.99
N ALA A 53 0.86 4.40 3.97
CA ALA A 53 1.98 3.75 3.28
C ALA A 53 1.91 3.99 1.77
N LEU A 54 0.70 3.91 1.19
CA LEU A 54 0.48 4.19 -0.23
C LEU A 54 0.75 5.67 -0.57
N SER A 55 0.27 6.60 0.26
CA SER A 55 0.49 8.03 0.06
C SER A 55 1.97 8.38 0.16
N ASN A 56 2.72 7.76 1.08
CA ASN A 56 4.16 7.93 1.16
C ASN A 56 4.86 7.47 -0.13
N CYS A 57 4.52 6.28 -0.64
CA CYS A 57 5.11 5.79 -1.89
C CYS A 57 4.83 6.74 -3.06
N LEU A 58 3.58 7.21 -3.18
CA LEU A 58 3.18 8.13 -4.24
C LEU A 58 3.88 9.49 -4.13
N ASN A 59 3.92 10.07 -2.92
CA ASN A 59 4.59 11.36 -2.67
C ASN A 59 6.11 11.28 -2.84
N SER A 60 6.70 10.10 -2.68
CA SER A 60 8.11 9.83 -2.96
C SER A 60 8.38 9.51 -4.43
N GLY A 61 7.38 9.50 -5.32
CA GLY A 61 7.54 9.22 -6.75
C GLY A 61 7.67 7.72 -7.09
N ILE A 62 7.40 6.82 -6.14
CA ILE A 62 7.42 5.37 -6.36
C ILE A 62 6.07 4.94 -6.95
N ARG A 63 6.08 4.61 -8.24
CA ARG A 63 4.87 4.25 -9.00
C ARG A 63 4.56 2.75 -8.95
N ARG A 64 5.60 1.90 -8.82
CA ARG A 64 5.48 0.43 -8.76
C ARG A 64 5.31 -0.01 -7.30
N ILE A 65 4.08 -0.34 -6.93
CA ILE A 65 3.72 -0.68 -5.55
C ILE A 65 2.97 -2.00 -5.54
N GLY A 66 3.54 -3.00 -4.87
CA GLY A 66 2.88 -4.27 -4.56
C GLY A 66 2.39 -4.29 -3.12
N VAL A 67 1.13 -4.72 -2.91
CA VAL A 67 0.56 -4.89 -1.57
C VAL A 67 0.40 -6.37 -1.30
N ILE A 68 1.16 -6.90 -0.34
CA ILE A 68 1.14 -8.32 0.04
C ILE A 68 0.21 -8.50 1.23
N THR A 69 -0.79 -9.35 1.08
CA THR A 69 -1.79 -9.63 2.12
C THR A 69 -1.77 -11.12 2.49
N GLN A 70 -2.17 -11.47 3.71
CA GLN A 70 -2.13 -12.86 4.20
C GLN A 70 -3.39 -13.27 4.98
N TYR A 71 -3.97 -12.40 5.82
CA TYR A 71 -5.09 -12.76 6.71
C TYR A 71 -6.35 -11.93 6.44
N LYS A 72 -7.51 -12.59 6.28
CA LYS A 72 -8.83 -11.96 6.04
C LYS A 72 -8.78 -10.83 4.99
N SER A 73 -8.15 -11.12 3.85
CA SER A 73 -7.85 -10.16 2.78
C SER A 73 -9.08 -9.63 2.04
N HIS A 74 -10.25 -10.27 2.15
CA HIS A 74 -11.43 -9.95 1.34
C HIS A 74 -11.89 -8.48 1.44
N SER A 75 -11.85 -7.86 2.64
CA SER A 75 -12.20 -6.45 2.81
C SER A 75 -11.14 -5.49 2.27
N LEU A 76 -9.87 -5.90 2.33
CA LEU A 76 -8.72 -5.11 1.88
C LEU A 76 -8.60 -5.18 0.34
N LEU A 77 -8.82 -6.36 -0.25
CA LEU A 77 -8.87 -6.56 -1.69
C LEU A 77 -9.98 -5.72 -2.34
N ARG A 78 -11.19 -5.72 -1.75
CA ARG A 78 -12.31 -4.90 -2.23
C ARG A 78 -11.99 -3.40 -2.17
N LEU A 79 -11.26 -2.96 -1.16
CA LEU A 79 -10.79 -1.58 -1.06
C LEU A 79 -9.82 -1.24 -2.18
N LEU A 80 -8.78 -2.05 -2.37
CA LEU A 80 -7.79 -1.85 -3.43
C LEU A 80 -8.48 -1.85 -4.80
N GLN A 81 -9.43 -2.75 -5.02
CA GLN A 81 -10.25 -2.82 -6.23
C GLN A 81 -11.16 -1.60 -6.45
N ARG A 82 -11.66 -0.94 -5.39
CA ARG A 82 -12.46 0.29 -5.53
C ARG A 82 -11.58 1.54 -5.69
N GLY A 83 -10.40 1.56 -5.07
CA GLY A 83 -9.38 2.61 -5.30
C GLY A 83 -8.80 2.59 -6.72
N ARG A 84 -8.86 1.44 -7.42
CA ARG A 84 -8.42 1.25 -8.82
C ARG A 84 -9.12 2.11 -9.87
N GLY A 85 -10.26 2.74 -9.56
CA GLY A 85 -10.90 3.66 -10.51
C GLY A 85 -10.04 4.87 -10.88
N TYR A 86 -9.09 5.26 -10.01
CA TYR A 86 -8.32 6.50 -10.13
C TYR A 86 -6.85 6.32 -10.60
N LEU A 87 -6.27 5.10 -10.56
CA LEU A 87 -4.82 4.88 -10.74
C LEU A 87 -4.50 3.75 -11.75
N LYS A 88 -5.13 3.81 -12.92
CA LYS A 88 -5.20 2.64 -13.84
C LYS A 88 -3.95 2.32 -14.67
N SER A 89 -2.85 3.08 -14.57
CA SER A 89 -1.74 2.90 -15.53
C SER A 89 -0.40 2.38 -14.96
N GLU A 90 -0.11 2.49 -13.66
CA GLU A 90 1.27 2.21 -13.18
C GLU A 90 1.41 1.39 -11.89
N MET A 91 0.32 1.03 -11.20
CA MET A 91 0.36 0.11 -10.07
C MET A 91 0.32 -1.34 -10.57
N SER A 92 1.43 -1.77 -11.18
CA SER A 92 1.62 -3.15 -11.61
C SER A 92 1.99 -4.04 -10.41
N GLU A 93 1.30 -5.18 -10.32
CA GLU A 93 1.52 -6.34 -9.43
C GLU A 93 0.97 -6.25 -7.99
N PHE A 94 -0.24 -6.78 -7.82
CA PHE A 94 -0.79 -7.16 -6.52
C PHE A 94 -0.56 -8.65 -6.32
N GLY A 95 0.43 -9.01 -5.49
CA GLY A 95 0.65 -10.39 -5.07
C GLY A 95 -0.34 -10.76 -3.98
N ASP A 96 -1.42 -11.44 -4.34
CA ASP A 96 -2.26 -12.14 -3.36
C ASP A 96 -1.53 -13.42 -2.97
N LEU A 97 -0.86 -13.41 -1.82
CA LEU A 97 -0.20 -14.59 -1.29
C LEU A 97 -1.25 -15.36 -0.47
N LEU A 98 -2.11 -16.08 -1.20
CA LEU A 98 -3.03 -17.07 -0.67
C LEU A 98 -2.23 -18.26 -0.12
N PRO A 99 -2.47 -18.67 1.13
CA PRO A 99 -2.67 -20.07 1.47
C PRO A 99 -4.15 -20.47 1.31
#